data_AF-A0A447TC32-F1
#
_entry.id   AF-A0A447TC32-F1
#
_cell.length_a   1.000
_cell.length_b   1.000
_cell.length_c   1.000
_cell.angle_alpha   90.00
_cell.angle_beta   90.00
_cell.angle_gamma   90.00
#
_symmetry.space_group_name_H-M   'P 1'
#
loop_
_entity.id
_entity.type
_entity.pdbx_description
1 polymer ?
#
loop_
_entity_poly.entity_id
_entity_poly.type
_entity_poly.pdbx_seq_one_letter_code
_entity_poly.pdbx_strand_id
1 'polypeptide(L)'
;MKALTTPIRLAGLTLALGAALPAFAGPDDTLLSARDAFRANDLAKLAAIGDKLPDTYPLKDYPDYWLTWKALDRNDDAQVRRFLSRVQEGLMPERIRNEWVKKLGQREDWTAFAEEWKKLPAEAATRNRTAMAN
;
A
#
# COMPACT_ATOMS: atom_id res chain seq x y z
N MET A 1 53.61 66.79 9.92
CA MET A 1 53.25 65.41 9.53
C MET A 1 51.81 65.45 9.03
N LYS A 2 51.58 65.18 7.74
CA LYS A 2 50.29 65.41 7.05
C LYS A 2 49.29 64.32 7.42
N ALA A 3 48.12 64.71 7.94
CA ALA A 3 46.94 63.86 8.03
C ALA A 3 46.32 63.71 6.63
N LEU A 4 45.92 62.48 6.27
CA LEU A 4 45.22 62.19 5.02
C LEU A 4 43.98 61.34 5.29
N THR A 5 42.87 61.86 4.81
CA THR A 5 41.47 61.50 5.00
C THR A 5 40.95 60.46 3.99
N THR A 6 40.22 59.44 4.51
CA THR A 6 39.07 58.66 3.91
C THR A 6 39.34 57.79 2.64
N PRO A 7 38.49 56.79 2.23
CA PRO A 7 37.14 56.43 2.72
C PRO A 7 36.77 54.93 2.91
N ILE A 8 35.74 54.75 3.75
CA ILE A 8 34.58 53.84 3.70
C ILE A 8 34.68 52.68 2.69
N ARG A 9 34.63 51.43 3.19
CA ARG A 9 34.24 50.26 2.39
C ARG A 9 32.95 49.67 2.93
N LEU A 10 31.94 49.61 2.05
CA LEU A 10 30.68 48.88 2.23
C LEU A 10 30.98 47.43 2.64
N ALA A 11 30.50 47.01 3.81
CA ALA A 11 30.40 45.60 4.17
C ALA A 11 29.05 45.09 3.65
N GLY A 12 29.11 44.22 2.64
CA GLY A 12 27.96 43.70 1.92
C GLY A 12 27.07 42.79 2.76
N LEU A 13 25.76 42.96 2.57
CA LEU A 13 24.72 42.05 2.99
C LEU A 13 24.74 40.83 2.06
N THR A 14 25.44 39.75 2.43
CA THR A 14 25.35 38.47 1.70
C THR A 14 24.07 37.75 2.10
N LEU A 15 23.08 37.86 1.22
CA LEU A 15 21.86 37.06 1.18
C LEU A 15 22.23 35.58 0.98
N ALA A 16 22.06 34.76 2.01
CA ALA A 16 22.20 33.31 1.90
C ALA A 16 21.04 32.75 1.07
N LEU A 17 21.30 32.52 -0.21
CA LEU A 17 20.39 31.83 -1.12
C LEU A 17 20.31 30.35 -0.69
N GLY A 18 19.23 29.99 0.00
CA GLY A 18 18.95 28.61 0.38
C GLY A 18 18.86 27.73 -0.86
N ALA A 19 19.81 26.82 -1.02
CA ALA A 19 19.73 25.78 -2.03
C ALA A 19 18.55 24.87 -1.69
N ALA A 20 17.44 25.01 -2.42
CA ALA A 20 16.38 24.01 -2.43
C ALA A 20 16.96 22.74 -3.09
N LEU A 21 17.47 21.83 -2.26
CA LEU A 21 17.83 20.50 -2.74
C LEU A 21 16.53 19.82 -3.22
N PRO A 22 16.51 19.21 -4.42
CA PRO A 22 15.36 18.41 -4.82
C PRO A 22 15.21 17.27 -3.80
N ALA A 23 14.08 17.24 -3.09
CA ALA A 23 13.72 16.11 -2.26
C ALA A 23 13.50 14.91 -3.19
N PHE A 24 14.39 13.93 -3.13
CA PHE A 24 14.16 12.65 -3.77
C PHE A 24 12.96 12.02 -3.08
N ALA A 25 11.83 11.90 -3.79
CA ALA A 25 10.67 11.21 -3.30
C ALA A 25 11.09 9.77 -2.97
N GLY A 26 11.09 9.44 -1.67
CA GLY A 26 11.46 8.12 -1.21
C GLY A 26 10.39 7.09 -1.61
N PRO A 27 10.70 5.79 -1.47
CA PRO A 27 9.68 4.73 -1.52
C PRO A 27 8.47 5.01 -0.62
N ASP A 28 8.67 5.77 0.47
CA ASP A 28 7.60 6.18 1.37
C ASP A 28 6.61 7.17 0.74
N ASP A 29 7.07 8.17 -0.01
CA ASP A 29 6.18 9.10 -0.76
C ASP A 29 5.42 8.38 -1.87
N THR A 30 6.06 7.36 -2.45
CA THR A 30 5.45 6.48 -3.43
C THR A 30 4.29 5.69 -2.81
N LEU A 31 4.46 5.16 -1.60
CA LEU A 31 3.40 4.44 -0.88
C LEU A 31 2.26 5.39 -0.42
N LEU A 32 2.58 6.63 -0.03
CA LEU A 32 1.56 7.65 0.25
C LEU A 32 0.70 7.91 -0.99
N SER A 33 1.33 8.03 -2.16
CA SER A 33 0.64 8.18 -3.44
C SER A 33 -0.25 6.98 -3.77
N ALA A 34 0.20 5.75 -3.46
CA ALA A 34 -0.61 4.54 -3.62
C ALA A 34 -1.85 4.57 -2.70
N ARG A 35 -1.69 5.00 -1.45
CA ARG A 35 -2.80 5.12 -0.51
C ARG A 35 -3.84 6.14 -1.00
N ASP A 36 -3.39 7.25 -1.57
CA ASP A 36 -4.30 8.26 -2.11
C ASP A 36 -5.02 7.75 -3.37
N ALA A 37 -4.34 7.00 -4.24
CA ALA A 37 -4.98 6.31 -5.37
C ALA A 37 -6.04 5.29 -4.91
N PHE A 38 -5.75 4.51 -3.86
CA PHE A 38 -6.71 3.58 -3.26
C PHE A 38 -7.97 4.29 -2.73
N ARG A 39 -7.79 5.43 -2.04
CA ARG A 39 -8.90 6.25 -1.54
C ARG A 39 -9.73 6.85 -2.67
N ALA A 40 -9.07 7.29 -3.74
CA ALA A 40 -9.72 7.81 -4.94
C ALA A 40 -10.34 6.70 -5.83
N ASN A 41 -10.17 5.42 -5.46
CA ASN A 41 -10.59 4.26 -6.27
C ASN A 41 -9.94 4.20 -7.67
N ASP A 42 -8.77 4.84 -7.83
CA ASP A 42 -7.96 4.82 -9.05
C ASP A 42 -7.07 3.56 -9.04
N LEU A 43 -7.65 2.44 -9.47
CA LEU A 43 -6.97 1.14 -9.43
C LEU A 43 -5.82 1.04 -10.43
N ALA A 44 -5.92 1.73 -11.57
CA ALA A 44 -4.88 1.72 -12.59
C ALA A 44 -3.61 2.40 -12.06
N LYS A 45 -3.77 3.58 -11.43
CA LYS A 45 -2.65 4.26 -10.77
C LYS A 45 -2.10 3.44 -9.60
N LEU A 46 -2.96 2.82 -8.81
CA LEU A 46 -2.53 1.98 -7.69
C LEU A 46 -1.67 0.80 -8.16
N ALA A 47 -2.10 0.07 -9.19
CA ALA A 47 -1.34 -1.03 -9.78
C ALA A 47 0.01 -0.54 -10.34
N ALA A 48 0.00 0.55 -11.10
CA ALA A 48 1.22 1.12 -11.66
C ALA A 48 2.22 1.61 -10.61
N ILE A 49 1.76 1.95 -9.39
CA ILE A 49 2.65 2.28 -8.27
C ILE A 49 3.23 1.00 -7.65
N GLY A 50 2.42 -0.05 -7.48
CA GLY A 50 2.88 -1.35 -7.00
C GLY A 50 4.04 -1.90 -7.84
N ASP A 51 3.91 -1.85 -9.16
CA ASP A 51 4.94 -2.33 -10.10
C ASP A 51 6.27 -1.55 -10.04
N LYS A 52 6.26 -0.34 -9.46
CA LYS A 52 7.45 0.53 -9.35
C LYS A 52 8.17 0.37 -8.02
N LEU A 53 7.56 -0.27 -7.02
CA LEU A 53 8.18 -0.44 -5.72
C LEU A 53 9.30 -1.48 -5.81
N PRO A 54 10.48 -1.22 -5.21
CA PRO A 54 11.56 -2.20 -5.17
C PRO A 54 11.15 -3.45 -4.38
N ASP A 55 11.63 -4.63 -4.80
CA ASP A 55 11.40 -5.89 -4.09
C ASP A 55 11.97 -5.91 -2.66
N THR A 56 12.97 -5.07 -2.39
CA THR A 56 13.56 -4.91 -1.06
C THR A 56 12.75 -3.99 -0.14
N TYR A 57 11.70 -3.34 -0.65
CA TYR A 57 10.89 -2.42 0.13
C TYR A 57 9.97 -3.19 1.09
N PRO A 58 10.03 -2.93 2.42
CA PRO A 58 9.28 -3.71 3.41
C PRO A 58 7.76 -3.72 3.20
N LEU A 59 7.21 -2.69 2.54
CA LEU A 59 5.77 -2.53 2.32
C LEU A 59 5.37 -2.72 0.85
N LYS A 60 6.20 -3.42 0.05
CA LYS A 60 5.96 -3.62 -1.39
C LYS A 60 4.61 -4.27 -1.72
N ASP A 61 4.09 -5.12 -0.83
CA ASP A 61 2.85 -5.90 -1.08
C ASP A 61 1.57 -5.10 -0.76
N TYR A 62 1.70 -3.91 -0.15
CA TYR A 62 0.53 -3.12 0.26
C TYR A 62 -0.34 -2.62 -0.90
N PRO A 63 0.22 -2.12 -2.02
CA PRO A 63 -0.61 -1.73 -3.16
C PRO A 63 -1.46 -2.88 -3.70
N ASP A 64 -0.87 -4.08 -3.81
CA ASP A 64 -1.57 -5.28 -4.24
C ASP A 64 -2.61 -5.75 -3.23
N TYR A 65 -2.32 -5.65 -1.93
CA TYR A 65 -3.29 -5.93 -0.88
C TYR A 65 -4.50 -5.01 -0.98
N TRP A 66 -4.29 -3.71 -1.19
CA TRP A 66 -5.35 -2.73 -1.39
C TRP A 66 -6.17 -2.98 -2.67
N LEU A 67 -5.51 -3.35 -3.78
CA LEU A 67 -6.21 -3.79 -4.99
C LEU A 67 -7.11 -5.00 -4.70
N THR A 68 -6.62 -5.93 -3.88
CA THR A 68 -7.35 -7.16 -3.55
C THR A 68 -8.59 -6.88 -2.70
N TRP A 69 -8.55 -5.90 -1.79
CA TRP A 69 -9.77 -5.44 -1.11
C TRP A 69 -10.81 -4.90 -2.09
N LYS A 70 -10.39 -4.11 -3.08
CA LYS A 70 -11.30 -3.61 -4.11
C LYS A 70 -11.82 -4.73 -5.02
N ALA A 71 -11.01 -5.75 -5.27
CA ALA A 71 -11.43 -6.94 -5.99
C ALA A 71 -12.52 -7.72 -5.22
N LEU A 72 -12.36 -7.88 -3.90
CA LEU A 72 -13.38 -8.49 -3.04
C LEU A 72 -14.71 -7.72 -3.07
N ASP A 73 -14.68 -6.38 -3.11
CA ASP A 73 -15.89 -5.56 -3.23
C ASP A 73 -16.59 -5.75 -4.58
N ARG A 74 -15.82 -6.08 -5.63
CA ARG A 74 -16.29 -6.26 -7.00
C ARG A 74 -16.56 -7.71 -7.37
N ASN A 75 -16.38 -8.66 -6.43
CA ASN A 75 -16.44 -10.10 -6.67
C ASN A 75 -15.48 -10.59 -7.78
N ASP A 76 -14.31 -9.95 -7.89
CA ASP A 76 -13.25 -10.38 -8.81
C ASP A 76 -12.38 -11.45 -8.15
N ASP A 77 -12.86 -12.68 -8.22
CA ASP A 77 -12.22 -13.86 -7.64
C ASP A 77 -10.83 -14.14 -8.29
N ALA A 78 -10.63 -13.74 -9.54
CA ALA A 78 -9.38 -13.98 -10.25
C ALA A 78 -8.23 -13.13 -9.68
N GLN A 79 -8.50 -11.84 -9.40
CA GLN A 79 -7.52 -10.97 -8.77
C GLN A 79 -7.20 -11.42 -7.34
N VAL A 80 -8.21 -11.91 -6.59
CA VAL A 80 -8.00 -12.46 -5.24
C VAL A 80 -7.07 -13.68 -5.28
N ARG A 81 -7.33 -14.63 -6.17
CA ARG A 81 -6.46 -15.82 -6.35
C ARG A 81 -5.03 -15.43 -6.71
N ARG A 82 -4.85 -14.45 -7.61
CA ARG A 82 -3.53 -13.96 -8.02
C ARG A 82 -2.74 -13.37 -6.85
N PHE A 83 -3.40 -12.62 -5.98
CA PHE A 83 -2.79 -12.09 -4.76
C PHE A 83 -2.35 -13.21 -3.83
N LEU A 84 -3.25 -14.14 -3.52
CA LEU A 84 -3.00 -15.26 -2.61
C LEU A 84 -1.92 -16.23 -3.12
N SER A 85 -1.70 -16.35 -4.43
CA SER A 85 -0.64 -17.20 -4.98
C SER A 85 0.75 -16.57 -4.96
N ARG A 86 0.84 -15.24 -4.92
CA ARG A 86 2.10 -14.50 -5.06
C ARG A 86 2.66 -14.05 -3.72
N VAL A 87 1.80 -13.63 -2.79
CA VAL A 87 2.23 -13.08 -1.50
C VAL A 87 2.44 -14.22 -0.49
N GLN A 88 3.58 -14.17 0.21
CA GLN A 88 3.93 -15.14 1.24
C GLN A 88 2.81 -15.25 2.29
N GLU A 89 2.44 -16.49 2.65
CA GLU A 89 1.45 -16.76 3.69
C GLU A 89 1.76 -16.03 5.00
N GLY A 90 0.70 -15.60 5.69
CA GLY A 90 0.75 -14.82 6.91
C GLY A 90 -0.51 -13.97 7.07
N LEU A 91 -0.48 -12.99 7.96
CA LEU A 91 -1.66 -12.23 8.36
C LEU A 91 -2.40 -11.55 7.18
N MET A 92 -1.67 -11.07 6.18
CA MET A 92 -2.26 -10.32 5.08
C MET A 92 -3.05 -11.22 4.10
N PRO A 93 -2.47 -12.29 3.52
CA PRO A 93 -3.24 -13.32 2.80
C PRO A 93 -4.35 -13.95 3.63
N GLU A 94 -4.11 -14.25 4.91
CA GLU A 94 -5.13 -14.84 5.78
C GLU A 94 -6.36 -13.94 5.93
N ARG A 95 -6.18 -12.63 6.10
CA ARG A 95 -7.29 -11.67 6.18
C ARG A 95 -8.09 -11.62 4.89
N ILE A 96 -7.41 -11.57 3.73
CA ILE A 96 -8.07 -11.63 2.43
C ILE A 96 -8.86 -12.93 2.29
N ARG A 97 -8.25 -14.07 2.60
CA ARG A 97 -8.88 -15.38 2.49
C ARG A 97 -10.11 -15.49 3.39
N ASN A 98 -10.04 -14.99 4.63
CA ASN A 98 -11.17 -14.95 5.55
C ASN A 98 -12.35 -14.15 5.02
N GLU A 99 -12.12 -12.98 4.45
CA GLU A 99 -13.20 -12.18 3.88
C GLU A 99 -13.73 -12.78 2.58
N TRP A 100 -12.84 -13.39 1.79
CA TRP A 100 -13.24 -14.03 0.56
C TRP A 100 -14.15 -15.23 0.79
N VAL A 101 -13.84 -16.13 1.73
CA VAL A 101 -14.71 -17.28 2.04
C VAL A 101 -16.10 -16.84 2.51
N LYS A 102 -16.22 -15.74 3.27
CA LYS A 102 -17.55 -15.20 3.64
C LYS A 102 -18.35 -14.78 2.40
N LYS A 103 -17.72 -14.08 1.46
CA LYS A 103 -18.34 -13.65 0.20
C LYS A 103 -18.70 -14.83 -0.70
N LEU A 104 -17.85 -15.86 -0.76
CA LEU A 104 -18.15 -17.10 -1.49
C LEU A 104 -19.39 -17.80 -0.90
N GLY A 105 -19.48 -17.88 0.44
CA GLY A 105 -20.66 -18.43 1.11
C GLY A 105 -21.93 -17.63 0.85
N GLN A 106 -21.86 -16.29 0.85
CA GLN A 106 -22.99 -15.42 0.50
C GLN A 106 -23.48 -15.59 -0.95
N ARG A 107 -22.57 -15.99 -1.84
CA ARG A 107 -22.85 -16.27 -3.26
C ARG A 107 -23.14 -17.74 -3.54
N GLU A 108 -23.18 -18.58 -2.51
CA GLU A 108 -23.37 -20.03 -2.60
C GLU A 108 -22.33 -20.76 -3.47
N ASP A 109 -21.13 -20.19 -3.62
CA ASP A 109 -20.00 -20.84 -4.31
C ASP A 109 -19.30 -21.82 -3.36
N TRP A 110 -19.96 -22.93 -3.10
CA TRP A 110 -19.51 -23.93 -2.13
C TRP A 110 -18.23 -24.65 -2.54
N THR A 111 -17.97 -24.77 -3.84
CA THR A 111 -16.76 -25.40 -4.36
C THR A 111 -15.53 -24.55 -4.01
N ALA A 112 -15.53 -23.27 -4.39
CA ALA A 112 -14.42 -22.38 -4.05
C ALA A 112 -14.32 -22.14 -2.54
N PHE A 113 -15.46 -22.05 -1.85
CA PHE A 113 -15.50 -21.94 -0.39
C PHE A 113 -14.73 -23.07 0.29
N ALA A 114 -15.03 -24.33 -0.06
CA ALA A 114 -14.44 -25.49 0.60
C ALA A 114 -12.93 -25.62 0.34
N GLU A 115 -12.46 -25.19 -0.83
CA GLU A 115 -11.03 -25.16 -1.18
C GLU A 115 -10.26 -24.16 -0.32
N GLU A 116 -10.78 -22.95 -0.19
CA GLU A 116 -10.09 -21.86 0.52
C GLU A 116 -10.28 -21.95 2.04
N TRP A 117 -11.42 -22.46 2.50
CA TRP A 117 -11.68 -22.67 3.92
C TRP A 117 -10.64 -23.59 4.58
N LYS A 118 -10.21 -24.66 3.89
CA LYS A 118 -9.21 -25.60 4.39
C LYS A 118 -7.81 -24.99 4.56
N LYS A 119 -7.54 -23.86 3.90
CA LYS A 119 -6.25 -23.15 3.96
C LYS A 119 -6.21 -22.11 5.09
N LEU A 120 -7.32 -21.90 5.81
CA LEU A 120 -7.34 -21.01 6.96
C LEU A 120 -6.79 -21.70 8.22
N PRO A 121 -6.07 -20.98 9.10
CA PRO A 121 -5.67 -21.52 10.39
C PRO A 121 -6.90 -21.82 11.26
N ALA A 122 -6.78 -22.81 12.14
CA ALA A 122 -7.89 -23.32 12.96
C ALA A 122 -8.59 -22.23 13.79
N GLU A 123 -7.85 -21.24 14.27
CA GLU A 123 -8.41 -20.09 15.01
C GLU A 123 -9.32 -19.23 14.13
N ALA A 124 -8.89 -18.90 12.91
CA ALA A 124 -9.66 -18.10 11.97
C ALA A 124 -10.93 -18.82 11.49
N ALA A 125 -10.82 -20.13 11.22
CA ALA A 125 -11.98 -20.96 10.88
C ALA A 125 -13.02 -20.98 12.02
N THR A 126 -12.57 -21.00 13.28
CA THR A 126 -13.45 -21.01 14.45
C THR A 126 -14.19 -19.68 14.63
N ARG A 127 -13.52 -18.53 14.43
CA ARG A 127 -14.17 -17.21 14.48
C ARG A 127 -15.24 -17.03 13.39
N ASN A 128 -15.03 -17.58 12.20
CA ASN A 128 -16.03 -17.52 11.13
C ASN A 128 -17.21 -18.47 11.40
N ARG A 129 -16.96 -19.63 12.02
CA ARG A 129 -18.02 -20.59 12.38
C ARG A 129 -19.07 -19.98 13.32
N THR A 130 -18.67 -19.14 14.26
CA THR A 130 -19.60 -18.45 15.17
C THR A 130 -20.37 -17.33 14.46
N ALA A 131 -19.78 -16.68 13.45
CA ALA A 131 -20.45 -15.63 12.68
C ALA A 131 -21.48 -16.16 11.66
N MET A 132 -21.33 -17.41 11.19
CA MET A 132 -22.25 -18.04 10.23
C MET A 132 -23.41 -18.82 10.89
N ALA A 133 -23.41 -18.94 12.23
CA ALA A 133 -24.42 -19.66 12.99
C ALA A 133 -25.54 -18.75 13.55
N ASN A 134 -25.48 -17.44 13.28
CA ASN A 134 -26.51 -16.43 13.60
C ASN A 134 -27.05 -15.85 12.29
#